data_AF-A0A4R0G0X2-F1
#
_entry.id   AF-A0A4R0G0X2-F1
#
_cell.length_a   1.000
_cell.length_b   1.000
_cell.length_c   1.000
_cell.angle_alpha   90.00
_cell.angle_beta   90.00
_cell.angle_gamma   90.00
#
_symmetry.space_group_name_H-M   'P 1'
#
loop_
_entity.id
_entity.type
_entity.pdbx_description
1 polymer ?
#
loop_
_entity_poly.entity_id
_entity_poly.type
_entity_poly.pdbx_seq_one_letter_code
_entity_poly.pdbx_strand_id
1 'polypeptide(L)'
;MILKLVVAGQAVLAADAPNPAPSAPPGMEAVATSFLSWGKWILLVAGVLGFMICAGMMIIGRRNRSQTAVDGAAGVPWVLAGLALTSLAAGIAGVALS
;
A
#
# COMPACT_ATOMS: atom_id res chain seq x y z
N MET A 1 -2.01 23.29 -9.51
CA MET A 1 -2.58 22.44 -10.57
C MET A 1 -2.68 20.97 -10.15
N ILE A 2 -1.62 20.37 -9.58
CA ILE A 2 -1.64 18.97 -9.08
C ILE A 2 -2.76 18.71 -8.05
N LEU A 3 -3.03 19.66 -7.15
CA LEU A 3 -4.03 19.51 -6.09
C LEU A 3 -5.49 19.49 -6.62
N LYS A 4 -5.77 20.19 -7.72
CA LYS A 4 -7.09 20.17 -8.38
C LYS A 4 -7.34 18.85 -9.13
N LEU A 5 -6.29 18.23 -9.67
CA LEU A 5 -6.35 16.91 -10.29
C LEU A 5 -6.64 15.81 -9.26
N VAL A 6 -6.00 15.89 -8.08
CA VAL A 6 -6.27 14.95 -6.98
C VAL A 6 -7.72 15.10 -6.48
N VAL A 7 -8.19 16.32 -6.24
CA VAL A 7 -9.59 16.58 -5.80
C VAL A 7 -10.63 16.18 -6.85
N ALA A 8 -10.37 16.44 -8.14
CA ALA A 8 -11.26 16.01 -9.21
C ALA A 8 -11.32 14.47 -9.33
N GLY A 9 -10.21 13.77 -9.08
CA GLY A 9 -10.18 12.31 -9.02
C GLY A 9 -10.99 11.73 -7.86
N GLN A 10 -11.03 12.40 -6.70
CA GLN A 10 -11.86 11.98 -5.56
C GLN A 10 -13.36 12.14 -5.83
N ALA A 11 -13.75 13.18 -6.58
CA ALA A 11 -15.15 13.46 -6.90
C ALA A 11 -15.76 12.45 -7.89
N VAL A 12 -14.95 11.88 -8.79
CA VAL A 12 -15.40 10.88 -9.77
C VAL A 12 -15.68 9.51 -9.13
N LEU A 13 -15.02 9.18 -8.02
CA LEU A 13 -15.28 7.92 -7.29
C LEU A 13 -16.55 7.95 -6.43
N ALA A 14 -17.14 9.13 -6.22
CA ALA A 14 -18.28 9.33 -5.33
C ALA A 14 -19.63 9.50 -6.06
N ALA A 15 -19.64 9.52 -7.40
CA ALA A 15 -20.86 9.72 -8.18
C ALA A 15 -21.44 8.38 -8.69
N ASP A 16 -22.58 8.00 -8.12
CA ASP A 16 -23.68 7.32 -8.81
C ASP A 16 -23.57 5.83 -9.20
N ALA A 17 -23.18 4.97 -8.25
CA ALA A 17 -23.53 3.55 -8.34
C ALA A 17 -24.38 3.15 -7.12
N PRO A 18 -25.64 2.69 -7.32
CA PRO A 18 -26.32 1.85 -6.34
C PRO A 18 -25.46 0.61 -6.12
N ASN A 19 -24.63 0.65 -5.07
CA ASN A 19 -23.69 -0.40 -4.75
C ASN A 19 -24.37 -1.29 -3.71
N PRO A 20 -25.05 -2.39 -4.12
CA PRO A 20 -25.48 -3.38 -3.15
C PRO A 20 -24.25 -3.83 -2.36
N ALA A 21 -24.42 -4.07 -1.05
CA ALA A 21 -23.35 -4.56 -0.20
C ALA A 21 -22.63 -5.73 -0.90
N PRO A 22 -21.29 -5.77 -0.93
CA PRO A 22 -20.54 -6.86 -1.55
C PRO A 22 -20.93 -8.20 -0.91
N SER A 23 -21.92 -8.89 -1.48
CA SER A 23 -22.32 -10.21 -1.01
C SER A 23 -21.46 -11.21 -1.74
N ALA A 24 -20.52 -11.81 -1.02
CA ALA A 24 -19.71 -12.89 -1.56
C ALA A 24 -20.66 -14.02 -2.00
N PRO A 25 -20.56 -14.53 -3.25
CA PRO A 25 -21.32 -15.69 -3.68
C PRO A 25 -21.04 -16.85 -2.71
N PRO A 26 -22.09 -17.45 -2.09
CA PRO A 26 -21.95 -18.45 -1.05
C PRO A 26 -20.98 -19.57 -1.47
N GLY A 27 -19.95 -19.81 -0.66
CA GLY A 27 -18.92 -20.83 -0.91
C GLY A 27 -17.55 -20.31 -1.37
N MET A 28 -17.43 -19.05 -1.83
CA MET A 28 -16.14 -18.45 -2.23
C MET A 28 -15.44 -17.64 -1.13
N GLU A 29 -16.09 -17.39 0.02
CA GLU A 29 -15.50 -16.63 1.14
C GLU A 29 -14.22 -17.24 1.69
N ALA A 30 -14.16 -18.57 1.83
CA ALA A 30 -12.98 -19.26 2.34
C ALA A 30 -11.77 -19.11 1.40
N VAL A 31 -12.02 -19.14 0.09
CA VAL A 31 -10.99 -18.96 -0.93
C VAL A 31 -10.54 -17.50 -0.98
N ALA A 32 -11.48 -16.55 -0.99
CA ALA A 32 -11.19 -15.12 -0.96
C ALA A 32 -10.39 -14.71 0.29
N THR A 33 -10.78 -15.22 1.46
CA THR A 33 -10.08 -14.97 2.73
C THR A 33 -8.66 -15.56 2.72
N SER A 34 -8.48 -16.74 2.13
CA SER A 34 -7.16 -17.37 2.01
C SER A 34 -6.24 -16.57 1.09
N PHE A 35 -6.72 -16.18 -0.11
CA PHE A 35 -5.96 -15.36 -1.04
C PHE A 35 -5.60 -13.99 -0.45
N LEU A 36 -6.54 -13.35 0.26
CA LEU A 36 -6.31 -12.07 0.92
C LEU A 36 -5.30 -12.21 2.09
N SER A 37 -5.34 -13.31 2.83
CA SER A 37 -4.39 -13.59 3.90
C SER A 37 -2.96 -13.72 3.38
N TRP A 38 -2.78 -14.41 2.25
CA TRP A 38 -1.49 -14.49 1.55
C TRP A 38 -1.04 -13.13 1.02
N GLY A 39 -1.96 -12.38 0.39
CA GLY A 39 -1.68 -11.04 -0.12
C GLY A 39 -1.21 -10.08 0.97
N LYS A 40 -1.90 -10.07 2.12
CA LYS A 40 -1.52 -9.28 3.29
C LYS A 40 -0.12 -9.66 3.79
N TRP A 41 0.16 -10.96 3.92
CA TRP A 41 1.48 -11.40 4.38
C TRP A 41 2.59 -10.96 3.42
N ILE A 42 2.41 -11.11 2.11
CA ILE A 42 3.38 -10.68 1.09
C ILE A 42 3.61 -9.17 1.15
N LEU A 43 2.54 -8.37 1.24
CA LEU A 43 2.65 -6.91 1.32
C LEU A 43 3.43 -6.45 2.55
N LEU A 44 3.23 -7.13 3.68
CA LEU A 44 3.89 -6.79 4.95
C LEU A 44 5.39 -7.13 4.86
N VAL A 45 5.73 -8.30 4.34
CA VAL A 45 7.13 -8.72 4.11
C VAL A 45 7.82 -7.79 3.10
N ALA A 46 7.13 -7.42 2.02
CA ALA A 46 7.66 -6.50 1.01
C ALA A 46 7.95 -5.10 1.60
N GLY A 47 7.08 -4.59 2.48
CA GLY A 47 7.31 -3.33 3.19
C GLY A 47 8.55 -3.37 4.08
N VAL A 48 8.74 -4.47 4.83
CA VAL A 48 9.93 -4.67 5.66
C VAL A 48 11.21 -4.75 4.81
N LEU A 49 11.17 -5.47 3.69
CA LEU A 49 12.30 -5.54 2.76
C LEU A 49 12.64 -4.16 2.16
N GLY A 50 11.64 -3.37 1.80
CA GLY A 50 11.84 -2.00 1.30
C GLY A 50 12.56 -1.10 2.31
N PHE A 51 12.21 -1.21 3.59
CA PHE A 51 12.93 -0.50 4.66
C PHE A 51 14.36 -0.98 4.85
N MET A 52 14.59 -2.29 4.76
CA MET A 52 15.94 -2.86 4.85
C MET A 52 16.85 -2.36 3.72
N ILE A 53 16.33 -2.21 2.50
CA ILE A 53 17.09 -1.67 1.37
C ILE A 53 17.40 -0.17 1.57
N CYS A 54 16.42 0.63 2.00
CA CYS A 54 16.65 2.04 2.37
C CYS A 54 17.72 2.18 3.45
N ALA A 55 17.61 1.39 4.52
CA ALA A 55 18.57 1.40 5.62
C ALA A 55 19.97 0.97 5.16
N GLY A 56 20.06 -0.07 4.31
CA GLY A 56 21.33 -0.55 3.75
C GLY A 56 22.08 0.54 2.98
N MET A 57 21.38 1.30 2.13
CA MET A 57 21.97 2.40 1.37
C MET A 57 22.50 3.52 2.27
N MET A 58 21.82 3.83 3.37
CA MET A 58 22.29 4.82 4.37
C MET A 58 23.52 4.32 5.15
N ILE A 59 23.57 3.02 5.50
CA ILE A 59 24.70 2.41 6.21
C ILE A 59 25.96 2.38 5.33
N ILE A 60 25.81 2.05 4.05
CA ILE A 60 26.91 1.96 3.08
C ILE A 60 27.45 3.36 2.70
N GLY A 61 26.57 4.36 2.57
CA GLY A 61 26.95 5.71 2.16
C GLY A 61 27.86 6.46 3.15
N ARG A 62 28.04 5.97 4.38
CA ARG A 62 28.92 6.57 5.40
C ARG A 62 30.40 6.60 4.99
N ARG A 63 30.84 5.77 4.04
CA ARG A 63 32.26 5.59 3.67
C ARG A 63 32.69 6.34 2.39
N ASN A 64 32.23 7.59 2.19
CA ASN A 64 32.78 8.55 1.21
C ASN A 64 32.10 8.64 -0.19
N ARG A 65 30.82 8.26 -0.34
CA ARG A 65 30.00 8.64 -1.53
C ARG A 65 28.56 8.98 -1.12
N SER A 66 28.37 10.24 -0.75
CA SER A 66 27.13 10.86 -0.24
C SER A 66 25.90 10.71 -1.13
N GLN A 67 26.06 10.51 -2.44
CA GLN A 67 24.94 10.30 -3.37
C GLN A 67 24.11 9.05 -3.03
N THR A 68 24.77 7.93 -2.71
CA THR A 68 24.08 6.65 -2.44
C THR A 68 23.19 6.66 -1.19
N ALA A 69 23.55 7.45 -0.17
CA ALA A 69 22.72 7.62 1.03
C ALA A 69 21.50 8.51 0.77
N VAL A 70 21.63 9.50 -0.12
CA VAL A 70 20.54 10.43 -0.46
C VAL A 70 19.48 9.73 -1.29
N ASP A 71 19.87 8.85 -2.22
CA ASP A 71 18.94 8.01 -2.98
C ASP A 71 18.16 7.05 -2.05
N GLY A 72 18.84 6.50 -1.03
CA GLY A 72 18.18 5.70 0.02
C GLY A 72 17.20 6.52 0.87
N ALA A 73 17.56 7.76 1.26
CA ALA A 73 16.68 8.65 2.01
C ALA A 73 15.45 9.08 1.21
N ALA A 74 15.60 9.32 -0.09
CA ALA A 74 14.50 9.64 -0.99
C ALA A 74 13.53 8.46 -1.21
N GLY A 75 13.97 7.22 -0.94
CA GLY A 75 13.13 6.03 -1.00
C GLY A 75 12.21 5.83 0.21
N VAL A 76 12.53 6.39 1.38
CA VAL A 76 11.75 6.21 2.63
C VAL A 76 10.30 6.68 2.50
N PRO A 77 10.00 7.86 1.92
CA PRO A 77 8.62 8.27 1.66
C PRO A 77 7.84 7.30 0.77
N TRP A 78 8.51 6.62 -0.18
CA TRP A 78 7.86 5.67 -1.08
C TRP A 78 7.47 4.37 -0.36
N VAL A 79 8.31 3.88 0.55
CA VAL A 79 7.99 2.73 1.40
C VAL A 79 6.84 3.07 2.35
N LEU A 80 6.85 4.26 2.95
CA LEU A 80 5.77 4.75 3.81
C LEU A 80 4.44 4.90 3.05
N ALA A 81 4.47 5.43 1.82
CA ALA A 81 3.28 5.54 0.98
C ALA A 81 2.68 4.15 0.65
N GLY A 82 3.53 3.16 0.33
CA GLY A 82 3.09 1.78 0.07
C GLY A 82 2.46 1.11 1.30
N LEU A 83 3.04 1.32 2.49
CA LEU A 83 2.47 0.81 3.74
C LEU A 83 1.18 1.52 4.14
N ALA A 84 1.08 2.83 3.92
CA ALA A 84 -0.15 3.58 4.16
C ALA A 84 -1.29 3.08 3.27
N LEU A 85 -1.01 2.83 1.99
CA LEU A 85 -1.98 2.25 1.06
C LEU A 85 -2.40 0.84 1.48
N THR A 86 -1.44 0.02 1.93
CA THR A 86 -1.71 -1.32 2.48
C THR A 86 -2.61 -1.26 3.70
N SER A 87 -2.38 -0.31 4.61
CA SER A 87 -3.20 -0.10 5.80
C SER A 87 -4.63 0.29 5.44
N LEU A 88 -4.81 1.15 4.43
CA LEU A 88 -6.13 1.53 3.93
C LEU A 88 -6.84 0.33 3.28
N ALA A 89 -6.13 -0.43 2.45
CA ALA A 89 -6.67 -1.62 1.78
C ALA A 89 -7.11 -2.70 2.78
N ALA A 90 -6.36 -2.88 3.87
CA ALA A 90 -6.74 -3.81 4.95
C ALA A 90 -8.05 -3.37 5.65
N GLY A 91 -8.25 -2.07 5.85
CA GLY A 91 -9.50 -1.52 6.40
C GLY A 91 -10.69 -1.77 5.46
N ILE A 92 -10.52 -1.55 4.15
CA ILE A 92 -11.56 -1.80 3.15
C ILE A 92 -11.91 -3.29 3.09
N ALA A 93 -10.91 -4.17 3.10
CA ALA A 93 -11.15 -5.60 3.08
C ALA A 93 -11.86 -6.10 4.34
N GLY A 94 -11.59 -5.47 5.50
CA GLY A 94 -12.33 -5.75 6.73
C GLY A 94 -13.82 -5.41 6.63
N VAL A 95 -14.17 -4.28 6.00
CA VAL A 95 -15.57 -3.85 5.79
C VAL A 95 -16.27 -4.67 4.69
N ALA A 96 -15.53 -5.17 3.70
CA ALA A 96 -16.09 -5.94 2.59
C ALA A 96 -16.38 -7.41 2.93
N LEU A 97 -15.80 -7.94 4.00
CA LEU A 97 -15.95 -9.34 4.44
C LEU A 97 -16.58 -9.47 5.84
N SER A 98 -17.03 -8.36 6.45
CA SER A 98 -17.78 -8.32 7.72
C SER A 98 -19.28 -8.25 7.48
#